data_AF-A0A2W5A0I7-F1
#
_entry.id   AF-A0A2W5A0I7-F1
#
_cell.length_a   1.000
_cell.length_b   1.000
_cell.length_c   1.000
_cell.angle_alpha   90.00
_cell.angle_beta   90.00
_cell.angle_gamma   90.00
#
_symmetry.space_group_name_H-M   'P 1'
#
loop_
_entity.id
_entity.type
_entity.pdbx_description
1 polymer ?
#
loop_
_entity_poly.entity_id
_entity_poly.type
_entity_poly.pdbx_seq_one_letter_code
_entity_poly.pdbx_strand_id
1 'polypeptide(L)' 'MLEALQQDDVAIQWVVKNAQWQSFLIFRDRLLKNQNLVMAYNQLKHDSQHLSMDKYRCKKAKFIESVLNQT' A
#
# COMPACT_ATOMS: atom_id res chain seq x y z
N MET A 1 -29.04 0.59 -16.28
CA MET A 1 -27.98 -0.38 -15.94
C MET A 1 -26.67 0.36 -16.10
N LEU A 2 -25.95 0.65 -15.01
CA LEU A 2 -24.66 1.34 -15.11
C LEU A 2 -23.62 0.28 -15.45
N GLU A 3 -23.41 0.04 -16.74
CA GLU A 3 -22.33 -0.82 -17.19
C GLU A 3 -21.04 0.00 -17.13
N ALA A 4 -20.09 -0.44 -16.29
CA ALA A 4 -18.79 0.20 -16.17
C ALA A 4 -18.01 0.00 -17.49
N LEU A 5 -17.82 1.09 -18.22
CA LEU A 5 -17.06 1.14 -19.48
C LEU A 5 -15.52 1.05 -19.29
N GLN A 6 -15.03 0.78 -18.09
CA GLN A 6 -13.60 0.64 -17.80
C GLN A 6 -13.32 -0.68 -17.09
N GLN A 7 -12.48 -1.51 -17.72
CA GLN A 7 -11.82 -2.67 -17.11
C GLN A 7 -10.72 -2.21 -16.14
N ASP A 8 -11.07 -1.38 -15.17
CA ASP A 8 -10.10 -1.02 -14.13
C ASP A 8 -10.01 -2.18 -13.14
N ASP A 9 -8.79 -2.67 -12.89
CA ASP A 9 -8.51 -3.63 -11.82
C ASP A 9 -8.68 -2.94 -10.46
N VAL A 10 -9.90 -2.93 -9.94
CA VAL A 10 -10.25 -2.28 -8.67
C VAL A 10 -10.18 -3.27 -7.52
N ALA A 11 -9.45 -2.91 -6.47
CA ALA A 11 -9.47 -3.59 -5.18
C ALA A 11 -10.31 -2.78 -4.17
N ILE A 12 -11.33 -3.42 -3.58
CA ILE A 12 -12.17 -2.83 -2.55
C ILE A 12 -11.93 -3.56 -1.23
N GLN A 13 -11.66 -2.81 -0.16
CA GLN A 13 -11.54 -3.35 1.20
C GLN A 13 -12.60 -2.72 2.10
N TRP A 14 -13.51 -3.55 2.64
CA TRP A 14 -14.51 -3.12 3.61
C TRP A 14 -14.00 -3.37 5.03
N VAL A 15 -14.11 -2.34 5.88
CA VAL A 15 -13.73 -2.44 7.30
C VAL A 15 -14.74 -1.75 8.19
N VAL A 16 -14.89 -2.28 9.41
CA VAL A 16 -15.68 -1.65 10.47
C VAL A 16 -14.94 -0.41 10.96
N LYS A 17 -15.68 0.71 11.09
CA LYS A 17 -15.13 1.96 11.64
C LYS A 17 -14.55 1.72 13.03
N ASN A 18 -13.38 2.31 13.30
CA ASN A 18 -12.66 2.18 14.58
C ASN A 18 -12.19 0.75 14.92
N ALA A 19 -12.24 -0.20 13.98
CA ALA A 19 -11.67 -1.53 14.19
C ALA A 19 -10.14 -1.53 14.05
N GLN A 20 -9.51 -2.59 14.57
CA GLN A 20 -8.06 -2.82 14.50
C GLN A 20 -7.52 -2.94 13.05
N TRP A 21 -8.38 -3.22 12.08
CA TRP A 21 -8.02 -3.48 10.68
C TRP A 21 -7.84 -2.20 9.84
N GLN A 22 -7.42 -1.09 10.45
CA GLN A 22 -7.23 0.21 9.80
C GLN A 22 -5.76 0.59 9.59
N SER A 23 -4.84 -0.39 9.66
CA SER A 23 -3.40 -0.18 9.45
C SER A 23 -3.09 0.48 8.09
N PHE A 24 -3.93 0.25 7.07
CA PHE A 24 -3.80 0.90 5.77
C PHE A 24 -4.02 2.42 5.83
N LEU A 25 -4.89 2.92 6.72
CA LEU A 25 -5.07 4.36 6.94
C LEU A 25 -3.83 4.95 7.61
N ILE A 26 -3.31 4.27 8.64
CA ILE A 26 -2.09 4.70 9.34
C ILE A 26 -0.91 4.77 8.37
N PHE A 27 -0.72 3.72 7.55
CA PHE A 27 0.32 3.68 6.54
C PHE A 27 0.19 4.83 5.56
N ARG A 28 -1.00 5.03 4.97
CA ARG A 28 -1.28 6.15 4.06
C ARG A 28 -0.94 7.50 4.70
N ASP A 29 -1.43 7.73 5.91
CA ASP A 29 -1.27 9.02 6.59
C ASP A 29 0.19 9.31 6.93
N ARG A 30 1.00 8.29 7.23
CA ARG A 30 2.46 8.44 7.42
C ARG A 30 3.18 8.78 6.12
N LEU A 31 2.80 8.16 5.01
CA LEU A 31 3.34 8.51 3.69
C LEU A 31 3.01 9.96 3.33
N LEU A 32 1.76 10.40 3.56
CA LEU A 32 1.36 11.78 3.28
C LEU A 32 2.13 12.81 4.11
N LYS A 33 2.49 12.47 5.36
CA LYS A 33 3.24 13.35 6.25
C LYS A 33 4.75 13.37 5.99
N ASN A 34 5.30 12.39 5.27
CA ASN A 34 6.74 12.25 5.07
C ASN A 34 7.08 11.88 3.63
N GLN A 35 7.55 12.87 2.86
CA GLN A 35 7.95 12.69 1.47
C GLN A 35 9.08 11.66 1.29
N ASN A 36 9.98 11.50 2.26
CA ASN A 36 11.04 10.49 2.18
C ASN A 36 10.47 9.06 2.15
N LEU A 37 9.38 8.81 2.88
CA LEU A 37 8.68 7.51 2.82
C LEU A 37 8.03 7.29 1.46
N VAL A 38 7.47 8.35 0.85
CA VAL A 38 6.90 8.27 -0.51
C VAL A 38 7.99 7.94 -1.53
N MET A 39 9.13 8.63 -1.47
CA MET A 39 10.27 8.38 -2.34
C MET A 39 10.79 6.95 -2.17
N ALA A 40 11.01 6.49 -0.93
CA ALA A 40 11.46 5.13 -0.64
C ALA A 40 10.47 4.07 -1.14
N TYR A 41 9.16 4.29 -0.95
CA TYR A 41 8.15 3.36 -1.43
C TYR A 41 8.07 3.33 -2.97
N ASN A 42 8.23 4.48 -3.62
CA ASN A 42 8.29 4.56 -5.09
C ASN A 42 9.53 3.85 -5.64
N GLN A 43 10.69 4.06 -5.01
CA GLN A 43 11.92 3.36 -5.38
C GLN A 43 11.76 1.84 -5.21
N LEU A 44 11.17 1.37 -4.11
CA LEU A 44 10.88 -0.05 -3.89
C LEU A 44 10.03 -0.65 -5.02
N LYS A 45 9.00 0.09 -5.48
CA LYS A 45 8.15 -0.36 -6.60
C LYS A 45 8.95 -0.44 -7.90
N HIS A 46 9.74 0.59 -8.20
CA HIS A 46 10.59 0.64 -9.39
C HIS A 46 11.60 -0.52 -9.39
N ASP A 47 12.32 -0.72 -8.29
CA ASP A 47 13.32 -1.78 -8.14
C ASP A 47 12.72 -3.18 -8.14
N SER A 48 11.40 -3.30 -8.00
CA SER A 48 10.70 -4.58 -7.98
C SER A 48 10.02 -4.94 -9.30
N GLN A 49 10.13 -4.12 -10.34
CA GLN A 49 9.46 -4.36 -11.63
C GLN A 49 9.85 -5.69 -12.29
N HIS A 50 11.06 -6.18 -12.04
CA HIS A 50 11.58 -7.44 -12.57
C HIS A 50 11.31 -8.65 -11.66
N LEU A 51 10.69 -8.45 -10.49
CA LEU A 51 10.44 -9.50 -9.53
C LEU A 51 9.11 -10.22 -9.80
N SER A 52 9.03 -11.48 -9.39
CA SER A 52 7.73 -12.15 -9.30
C SER A 52 6.84 -11.47 -8.26
N MET A 53 5.53 -11.59 -8.45
CA MET A 53 4.55 -10.98 -7.55
C MET A 53 4.73 -11.38 -6.08
N ASP A 54 5.12 -12.63 -5.80
CA ASP A 54 5.34 -13.09 -4.41
C ASP A 54 6.57 -12.43 -3.77
N LYS A 55 7.67 -12.31 -4.53
CA LYS A 55 8.88 -11.61 -4.06
C LYS A 55 8.60 -10.12 -3.83
N TYR A 56 7.85 -9.49 -4.73
CA TYR A 56 7.41 -8.11 -4.58
C TYR A 56 6.52 -7.93 -3.34
N ARG A 57 5.51 -8.79 -3.15
CA ARG A 57 4.62 -8.77 -1.97
C ARG A 57 5.40 -8.92 -0.67
N CYS A 58 6.37 -9.83 -0.61
CA CYS A 58 7.23 -10.01 0.57
C CYS A 58 8.06 -8.74 0.87
N LYS A 59 8.71 -8.15 -0.13
CA LYS A 59 9.45 -6.88 0.04
C LYS A 59 8.54 -5.73 0.50
N LYS A 60 7.37 -5.59 -0.14
CA LYS A 60 6.37 -4.58 0.20
C LYS A 60 5.87 -4.75 1.63
N ALA A 61 5.59 -5.96 2.08
CA ALA A 61 5.13 -6.24 3.45
C ALA A 61 6.15 -5.75 4.49
N LYS A 62 7.44 -6.09 4.32
CA LYS A 62 8.52 -5.64 5.21
C LYS A 62 8.63 -4.11 5.28
N PHE A 63 8.50 -3.44 4.13
CA PHE A 63 8.49 -1.98 4.10
C PHE A 63 7.29 -1.41 4.86
N ILE A 64 6.08 -1.93 4.62
CA ILE A 64 4.87 -1.48 5.31
C ILE A 64 5.01 -1.68 6.82
N GLU A 65 5.48 -2.84 7.28
CA GLU A 65 5.76 -3.12 8.69
C GLU A 65 6.74 -2.09 9.29
N SER A 66 7.85 -1.81 8.59
CA SER A 66 8.80 -0.79 9.05
C SER A 66 8.18 0.59 9.19
N VAL A 67 7.30 0.98 8.26
CA VAL A 67 6.59 2.26 8.31
C VAL A 67 5.58 2.27 9.46
N LEU A 68 4.88 1.16 9.71
CA LEU A 68 3.89 1.02 10.79
C LEU A 68 4.53 0.97 12.19
N ASN A 69 5.79 0.59 12.30
CA ASN A 69 6.51 0.55 13.58
C ASN A 69 7.25 1.86 13.92
N GLN A 70 7.23 2.88 13.05
CA GLN A 70 7.75 4.21 13.39
C GLN A 70 6.84 4.89 14.42
N THR A 71 7.42 5.25 15.57
CA THR A 71 6.75 6.04 16.63
C THR A 71 6.72 7.52 16.30
#